data_AF-A0A0B7FKL2-F1
#
_entry.id   AF-A0A0B7FKL2-F1
#
_cell.length_a   1.000
_cell.length_b   1.000
_cell.length_c   1.000
_cell.angle_alpha   90.00
_cell.angle_beta   90.00
_cell.angle_gamma   90.00
#
_symmetry.space_group_name_H-M   'P 1'
#
loop_
_entity.id
_entity.type
_entity.pdbx_description
1 polymer ?
#
loop_
_entity_poly.entity_id
_entity_poly.type
_entity_poly.pdbx_seq_one_letter_code
_entity_poly.pdbx_strand_id
1 'polypeptide(L)'
;MDANQKFDEATQRELQAFIEQEQAKARVQATTHQLTDMCWTKCVTGSISTRFSSSEAYCLQNCEKHARGAVIEYNQLWRVRPYLKV
;
A
#
# COMPACT_ATOMS: atom_id res chain seq x y z
N MET A 1 18.63 27.98 3.39
CA MET A 1 17.29 27.60 2.89
C MET A 1 16.35 28.71 3.32
N ASP A 2 16.11 29.64 2.40
CA ASP A 2 15.53 30.94 2.72
C ASP A 2 14.00 30.85 2.90
N ALA A 3 13.58 30.98 4.16
CA ALA A 3 12.20 30.95 4.60
C ALA A 3 11.54 32.35 4.48
N ASN A 4 11.52 32.94 3.28
CA ASN A 4 10.78 34.19 3.06
C ASN A 4 10.23 34.33 1.64
N GLN A 5 9.52 33.31 1.14
CA GLN A 5 8.61 33.49 0.00
C GLN A 5 7.22 33.85 0.53
N LYS A 6 6.94 35.15 0.59
CA LYS A 6 5.56 35.64 0.69
C LYS A 6 4.91 35.41 -0.68
N PHE A 7 4.26 34.26 -0.84
CA PHE A 7 3.45 33.98 -2.01
C PHE A 7 2.19 34.85 -1.98
N ASP A 8 1.75 35.35 -3.14
CA ASP A 8 0.44 35.97 -3.26
C ASP A 8 -0.67 34.94 -3.02
N GLU A 9 -1.90 35.40 -2.73
CA GLU A 9 -3.01 34.53 -2.35
C GLU A 9 -3.38 33.51 -3.46
N ALA A 10 -3.21 33.87 -4.74
CA ALA A 10 -3.48 32.97 -5.84
C ALA A 10 -2.42 31.86 -5.91
N THR A 11 -1.13 32.21 -5.82
CA THR A 11 -0.03 31.25 -5.77
C THR A 11 -0.13 30.32 -4.56
N GLN A 12 -0.56 30.81 -3.40
CA GLN A 12 -0.74 29.97 -2.21
C GLN A 12 -1.84 28.90 -2.42
N ARG A 13 -2.93 29.25 -3.11
CA ARG A 13 -4.00 28.29 -3.46
C ARG A 13 -3.53 27.23 -4.45
N GLU A 14 -2.77 27.64 -5.47
CA GLU A 14 -2.19 26.70 -6.44
C GLU A 14 -1.19 25.75 -5.79
N LEU A 15 -0.32 26.25 -4.90
CA LEU A 15 0.61 25.43 -4.12
C LEU A 15 -0.13 24.42 -3.23
N GLN A 16 -1.22 24.83 -2.59
CA GLN A 16 -2.03 23.93 -1.77
C GLN A 16 -2.62 22.78 -2.62
N ALA A 17 -3.18 23.09 -3.79
CA ALA A 17 -3.69 22.08 -4.72
C ALA A 17 -2.58 21.14 -5.22
N PHE A 18 -1.40 21.69 -5.50
CA PHE A 18 -0.23 20.91 -5.91
C PHE A 18 0.21 19.95 -4.80
N ILE A 19 0.31 20.42 -3.55
CA ILE A 19 0.67 19.58 -2.40
C ILE A 19 -0.32 18.44 -2.22
N GLU A 20 -1.62 18.69 -2.33
CA GLU A 20 -2.65 17.65 -2.23
C GLU A 20 -2.50 16.58 -3.31
N GLN A 21 -2.20 17.00 -4.54
CA GLN A 21 -1.95 16.08 -5.65
C GLN A 21 -0.68 15.25 -5.42
N GLU A 22 0.40 15.86 -4.97
CA GLU A 22 1.65 15.16 -4.67
C GLU A 22 1.51 14.20 -3.48
N GLN A 23 0.75 14.59 -2.44
CA GLN A 23 0.42 13.69 -1.34
C GLN A 23 -0.41 12.50 -1.82
N ALA A 24 -1.36 12.69 -2.74
CA ALA A 24 -2.12 11.59 -3.32
C ALA A 24 -1.20 10.62 -4.10
N LYS A 25 -0.26 11.15 -4.88
CA LYS A 25 0.75 10.35 -5.58
C LYS A 25 1.63 9.57 -4.60
N ALA A 26 2.12 10.22 -3.55
CA ALA A 26 2.95 9.58 -2.52
C ALA A 26 2.20 8.44 -1.81
N ARG A 27 0.91 8.61 -1.53
CA ARG A 27 0.06 7.55 -0.96
C ARG A 27 -0.08 6.35 -1.88
N VAL A 28 -0.29 6.57 -3.18
CA VAL A 28 -0.34 5.48 -4.17
C VAL A 28 0.99 4.75 -4.23
N GLN A 29 2.11 5.47 -4.31
CA GLN A 29 3.45 4.87 -4.31
C GLN A 29 3.70 4.01 -3.06
N ALA A 30 3.39 4.53 -1.87
CA ALA A 30 3.52 3.78 -0.62
C ALA A 30 2.65 2.51 -0.61
N THR A 31 1.41 2.61 -1.11
CA THR A 31 0.49 1.48 -1.22
C THR A 31 1.01 0.44 -2.22
N THR A 32 1.55 0.87 -3.36
CA THR A 32 2.17 -0.02 -4.35
C THR A 32 3.32 -0.81 -3.72
N HIS A 33 4.24 -0.15 -3.01
CA HIS A 33 5.35 -0.84 -2.32
C HIS A 33 4.84 -1.90 -1.33
N GLN A 34 3.88 -1.54 -0.48
CA GLN A 34 3.30 -2.46 0.51
C GLN A 34 2.62 -3.68 -0.14
N LEU A 35 1.84 -3.45 -1.20
CA LEU A 35 1.19 -4.52 -1.95
C LEU A 35 2.22 -5.40 -2.64
N THR A 36 3.25 -4.81 -3.26
CA THR A 36 4.32 -5.56 -3.92
C THR A 36 5.05 -6.48 -2.95
N ASP A 37 5.47 -6.00 -1.77
CA ASP A 37 6.21 -6.82 -0.79
C ASP A 37 5.38 -8.00 -0.28
N MET A 38 4.10 -7.74 0.03
CA MET A 38 3.19 -8.77 0.50
C MET A 38 2.89 -9.80 -0.59
N CYS A 39 2.56 -9.34 -1.80
CA CYS A 39 2.26 -10.21 -2.93
C CYS A 39 3.46 -11.02 -3.36
N TRP A 40 4.66 -10.43 -3.30
CA TRP A 40 5.90 -11.11 -3.57
C TRP A 40 6.08 -12.30 -2.62
N THR A 41 5.96 -12.06 -1.32
CA THR A 41 6.14 -13.09 -0.29
C THR A 41 5.09 -14.22 -0.38
N LYS A 42 3.87 -13.90 -0.81
CA LYS A 42 2.77 -14.88 -0.88
C LYS A 42 2.74 -15.67 -2.19
N CYS A 43 3.01 -15.01 -3.30
CA CYS A 43 2.86 -15.60 -4.63
C CYS A 43 4.17 -16.16 -5.18
N VAL A 44 5.31 -15.56 -4.86
CA VAL A 44 6.62 -15.99 -5.37
C VAL A 44 7.27 -16.91 -4.35
N THR A 45 6.87 -18.18 -4.39
CA THR A 45 7.40 -19.26 -3.53
C THR A 45 8.31 -20.22 -4.29
N GLY A 46 8.36 -20.10 -5.62
CA GLY A 46 9.20 -20.91 -6.50
C GLY A 46 10.61 -20.36 -6.71
N SER A 47 11.39 -21.08 -7.52
CA SER A 47 12.69 -20.62 -8.00
C SER A 47 12.53 -19.35 -8.84
N ILE A 48 13.23 -18.29 -8.46
CA ILE A 48 13.25 -17.02 -9.19
C ILE A 48 13.81 -17.29 -10.59
N SER A 49 12.93 -17.31 -11.58
CA SER A 49 13.26 -17.46 -12.99
C SER A 49 12.95 -16.15 -13.72
N THR A 50 13.39 -16.01 -14.96
CA THR A 50 13.14 -14.79 -15.77
C THR A 50 11.67 -14.57 -16.10
N ARG A 51 10.79 -15.56 -15.81
CA ARG A 51 9.35 -15.48 -16.02
C ARG A 51 8.62 -16.10 -14.83
N PHE A 52 7.48 -15.51 -14.48
CA PHE A 52 6.55 -16.15 -13.56
C PHE A 52 5.90 -17.36 -14.24
N SER A 53 5.76 -18.44 -13.50
CA SER A 53 4.89 -19.55 -13.91
C SER A 53 3.44 -19.07 -14.03
N SER A 54 2.61 -19.78 -14.79
CA SER A 54 1.19 -19.42 -14.97
C SER A 54 0.44 -19.29 -13.63
N SER A 55 0.82 -20.11 -12.65
CA SER A 55 0.25 -20.08 -11.28
C SER A 55 0.69 -18.84 -10.50
N GLU A 56 1.97 -18.46 -10.58
CA GLU A 56 2.50 -17.25 -9.93
C GLU A 56 1.91 -15.98 -10.56
N ALA A 57 1.80 -15.95 -11.89
CA ALA A 57 1.15 -14.85 -12.61
C ALA A 57 -0.33 -14.71 -12.21
N TYR A 58 -1.05 -15.82 -12.11
CA TYR A 58 -2.45 -15.83 -11.67
C TYR A 58 -2.60 -15.37 -10.20
N CYS A 59 -1.67 -15.77 -9.33
CA CYS A 59 -1.64 -15.34 -7.94
C CYS A 59 -1.40 -13.83 -7.83
N LEU A 60 -0.42 -13.29 -8.56
CA LEU A 60 -0.11 -11.85 -8.58
C LEU A 60 -1.29 -11.03 -9.08
N GLN A 61 -1.98 -11.48 -10.14
CA GLN A 61 -3.19 -10.84 -10.68
C GLN A 61 -4.37 -10.82 -9.69
N ASN A 62 -4.43 -11.76 -8.74
CA ASN A 62 -5.50 -11.84 -7.74
C ASN A 62 -5.06 -11.45 -6.32
N CYS A 63 -3.82 -10.98 -6.15
CA CYS A 63 -3.22 -10.80 -4.84
C CYS A 63 -3.87 -9.68 -4.01
N GLU A 64 -4.41 -8.66 -4.67
CA GLU A 64 -5.11 -7.54 -4.04
C GLU A 64 -6.33 -7.97 -3.20
N LYS A 65 -6.93 -9.14 -3.50
CA LYS A 65 -8.03 -9.70 -2.69
C LYS A 65 -7.55 -10.14 -1.29
N HIS A 66 -6.31 -10.58 -1.17
CA HIS A 66 -5.72 -11.01 0.10
C HIS A 66 -5.16 -9.82 0.90
N ALA A 67 -4.68 -8.78 0.22
CA ALA A 67 -4.18 -7.56 0.87
C ALA A 67 -5.26 -6.82 1.67
N ARG A 68 -6.46 -6.70 1.08
CA ARG A 68 -7.62 -6.09 1.75
C ARG A 68 -8.16 -6.91 2.92
N GLY A 69 -7.72 -8.16 3.08
CA GLY A 69 -8.09 -9.03 4.20
C GLY A 69 -7.27 -8.81 5.48
N ALA A 70 -6.06 -8.22 5.38
CA ALA A 70 -5.14 -8.11 6.52
C ALA A 70 -5.39 -6.90 7.43
N VAL A 71 -6.22 -5.94 7.05
CA VAL A 71 -6.54 -4.77 7.90
C VAL A 71 -7.58 -5.14 8.99
N ILE A 72 -8.09 -6.37 9.01
CA ILE A 72 -9.01 -6.88 10.03
C ILE A 72 -8.28 -7.73 11.10
N GLU A 73 -6.95 -7.88 11.03
CA GLU A 73 -6.29 -8.96 11.79
C GLU A 73 -5.00 -8.55 12.52
N TYR A 74 -5.11 -7.55 13.41
CA TYR A 74 -4.25 -7.48 14.59
C TYR A 74 -4.97 -6.94 15.82
N ASN A 75 -5.78 -5.89 15.67
CA ASN A 75 -6.50 -5.26 16.78
C ASN A 75 -7.92 -5.82 17.04
N GLN A 76 -8.47 -6.65 16.13
CA GLN A 76 -9.80 -7.25 16.30
C GLN A 76 -9.81 -8.72 16.70
N LEU A 77 -8.68 -9.44 16.59
CA LEU A 77 -8.59 -10.85 17.00
C LEU A 77 -8.91 -11.08 18.49
N TRP A 78 -8.59 -10.10 19.35
CA TRP A 78 -8.86 -10.17 20.79
C TRP A 78 -10.32 -9.93 21.17
N ARG A 79 -11.15 -9.40 20.27
CA ARG A 79 -12.54 -9.01 20.59
C ARG A 79 -13.57 -10.11 20.27
N VAL A 80 -13.21 -11.10 19.45
CA VAL A 80 -14.16 -12.12 18.95
C VAL A 80 -13.75 -13.57 19.21
N ARG A 81 -12.63 -13.85 19.89
CA ARG A 81 -12.24 -15.21 20.29
C ARG A 81 -12.29 -15.41 21.81
N PRO A 82 -13.47 -15.57 22.43
CA PRO A 82 -13.57 -16.04 23.81
C PRO A 82 -13.16 -17.51 24.01
N TYR A 83 -12.91 -18.27 22.93
CA TYR A 83 -12.67 -19.73 22.99
C TYR A 83 -11.25 -20.19 22.68
N LEU A 84 -10.28 -19.29 22.46
CA LEU A 84 -8.87 -19.69 22.28
C LEU A 84 -8.04 -19.35 23.53
N LYS A 85 -8.52 -19.86 24.67
CA LYS A 85 -7.74 -20.08 25.89
C LYS A 85 -8.03 -21.48 26.43
N VAL A 86 -7.89 -22.51 25.57
CA VAL A 86 -7.43 -23.87 25.89
C VAL A 86 -6.81 -24.42 24.61
#